data_AF-A0A8I2FVX3-F1
#
_entry.id   AF-A0A8I2FVX3-F1
#
_cell.length_a   1.000
_cell.length_b   1.000
_cell.length_c   1.000
_cell.angle_alpha   90.00
_cell.angle_beta   90.00
_cell.angle_gamma   90.00
#
_symmetry.space_group_name_H-M   'P 1'
#
loop_
_entity.id
_entity.type
_entity.pdbx_description
1 polymer ?
#
loop_
_entity_poly.entity_id
_entity_poly.type
_entity_poly.pdbx_seq_one_letter_code
_entity_poly.pdbx_strand_id
1 'polypeptide(L)'
;MSLPIPILDDKTFEELVDETRKLIPIFAPQWTDHNLSDPGITLMGLFAWLTEMQLYSLNVVSERHLLKYLNLLGIKRRPASSARVDVQITAGEFIPVPAGTPFKTVSAPSGIIFES
;
A
#
# COMPACT_ATOMS: atom_id res chain seq x y z
N MET A 1 -9.95 -18.29 -9.08
CA MET A 1 -8.50 -18.30 -9.33
C MET A 1 -8.01 -16.86 -9.35
N SER A 2 -6.99 -16.52 -8.58
CA SER A 2 -6.35 -15.20 -8.64
C SER A 2 -5.41 -15.14 -9.84
N LEU A 3 -5.43 -14.03 -10.56
CA LEU A 3 -4.44 -13.74 -11.60
C LEU A 3 -3.06 -13.57 -10.93
N PRO A 4 -1.97 -14.15 -11.48
CA PRO A 4 -0.64 -13.88 -10.99
C PRO A 4 -0.34 -12.39 -11.16
N ILE A 5 0.28 -11.77 -10.16
CA ILE A 5 0.69 -10.37 -10.25
C ILE A 5 1.88 -10.32 -11.21
N PRO A 6 1.78 -9.64 -12.36
CA PRO A 6 2.87 -9.55 -13.31
C PRO A 6 3.98 -8.66 -12.75
N ILE A 7 5.22 -9.09 -12.89
CA ILE A 7 6.39 -8.22 -12.79
C ILE A 7 6.49 -7.50 -14.14
N LEU A 8 6.44 -6.17 -14.12
CA LEU A 8 6.38 -5.37 -15.34
C LEU A 8 7.76 -5.27 -16.01
N ASP A 9 8.79 -5.06 -15.20
CA ASP A 9 10.22 -5.09 -15.57
C ASP A 9 11.04 -5.28 -14.28
N ASP A 10 12.04 -6.14 -14.30
CA ASP A 10 12.90 -6.51 -13.17
C ASP A 10 14.38 -6.23 -13.40
N LYS A 11 14.70 -5.41 -14.42
CA LYS A 11 16.08 -5.01 -14.70
C LYS A 11 16.78 -4.43 -13.48
N THR A 12 17.97 -4.94 -13.25
CA THR A 12 18.90 -4.48 -12.22
C THR A 12 19.73 -3.30 -12.71
N PHE A 13 20.34 -2.57 -11.78
CA PHE A 13 21.33 -1.54 -12.08
C PHE A 13 22.40 -2.00 -13.07
N GLU A 14 22.95 -3.21 -12.88
CA GLU A 14 24.03 -3.73 -13.71
C GLU A 14 23.59 -3.97 -15.14
N GLU A 15 22.39 -4.54 -15.33
CA GLU A 15 21.80 -4.75 -16.65
C GLU A 15 21.51 -3.42 -17.35
N LEU A 16 20.99 -2.43 -16.62
CA LEU A 16 20.71 -1.09 -17.15
C LEU A 16 21.99 -0.37 -17.58
N VAL A 17 23.08 -0.47 -16.80
CA VAL A 17 24.38 0.11 -17.16
C VAL A 17 24.97 -0.60 -18.37
N ASP A 18 24.92 -1.93 -18.42
CA ASP A 18 25.46 -2.71 -19.53
C ASP A 18 24.70 -2.45 -20.84
N GLU A 19 23.36 -2.43 -20.80
CA GLU A 19 22.52 -2.04 -21.94
C GLU A 19 22.88 -0.63 -22.42
N THR A 20 22.99 0.34 -21.51
CA THR A 20 23.30 1.73 -21.89
C THR A 20 24.72 1.85 -22.47
N ARG A 21 25.70 1.12 -21.94
CA ARG A 21 27.06 1.08 -22.50
C ARG A 21 27.09 0.52 -23.93
N LYS A 22 26.31 -0.53 -24.21
CA LYS A 22 26.16 -1.10 -25.56
C LYS A 22 25.58 -0.10 -26.57
N LEU A 23 24.86 0.92 -26.10
CA LEU A 23 24.31 1.99 -26.94
C LEU A 23 25.31 3.12 -27.24
N ILE A 24 26.41 3.27 -26.49
CA ILE A 24 27.39 4.35 -26.69
C ILE A 24 27.93 4.38 -28.14
N PRO A 25 28.35 3.26 -28.78
CA PRO A 25 28.86 3.30 -30.15
C PRO A 25 27.83 3.79 -31.18
N ILE A 26 26.54 3.64 -30.87
CA ILE A 26 25.44 4.03 -31.77
C ILE A 26 25.15 5.53 -31.63
N PHE A 27 25.04 6.04 -30.40
CA PHE A 27 24.60 7.42 -30.16
C PHE A 27 25.73 8.43 -29.93
N ALA A 28 26.90 7.97 -29.48
CA ALA A 28 28.04 8.81 -29.14
C ALA A 28 29.37 8.12 -29.52
N PRO A 29 29.60 7.80 -30.82
CA PRO A 29 30.83 7.13 -31.27
C PRO A 29 32.11 7.91 -30.96
N GLN A 30 32.02 9.23 -30.78
CA GLN A 30 33.14 10.09 -30.39
C GLN A 30 33.51 9.97 -28.90
N TRP A 31 32.64 9.39 -28.07
CA TRP A 31 32.90 9.20 -26.65
C TRP A 31 33.67 7.89 -26.45
N THR A 32 34.99 8.02 -26.30
CA THR A 32 35.91 6.87 -26.24
C THR A 32 36.44 6.57 -24.84
N ASP A 33 36.32 7.51 -23.90
CA ASP A 33 36.74 7.32 -22.51
C ASP A 33 35.58 6.79 -21.67
N HIS A 34 35.62 5.49 -21.35
CA HIS A 34 34.59 4.80 -20.57
C HIS A 34 35.06 4.40 -19.16
N ASN A 35 36.09 5.07 -18.66
CA ASN A 35 36.64 4.83 -17.33
C ASN A 35 35.65 5.21 -16.22
N LEU A 36 35.84 4.67 -15.02
CA LEU A 36 34.98 4.98 -13.87
C LEU A 36 35.05 6.46 -13.45
N SER A 37 36.17 7.12 -13.73
CA SER A 37 36.37 8.56 -13.47
C SER A 37 35.69 9.47 -14.49
N ASP A 38 35.16 8.91 -15.58
CA ASP A 38 34.44 9.70 -16.58
C ASP A 38 33.09 10.18 -15.99
N PRO A 39 32.80 11.48 -16.08
CA PRO A 39 31.55 12.04 -15.54
C PRO A 39 30.31 11.55 -16.29
N GLY A 40 30.42 11.21 -17.58
CA GLY A 40 29.35 10.59 -18.35
C GLY A 40 29.01 9.18 -17.86
N ILE A 41 30.03 8.38 -17.52
CA ILE A 41 29.84 7.07 -16.87
C ILE A 41 29.20 7.22 -15.50
N THR A 42 29.60 8.24 -14.74
CA THR A 42 29.00 8.55 -13.43
C THR A 42 27.52 8.90 -13.58
N LEU A 43 27.16 9.77 -14.53
CA LEU A 43 25.77 10.13 -14.80
C LEU A 43 24.95 8.94 -15.30
N MET A 44 25.53 8.08 -16.14
CA MET A 44 24.90 6.85 -16.59
C MET A 44 24.53 5.95 -15.40
N GLY A 45 25.45 5.76 -14.46
CA GLY A 45 25.18 5.04 -13.22
C GLY A 45 24.05 5.69 -12.41
N LEU A 46 24.08 7.02 -12.23
CA LEU A 46 23.01 7.72 -11.51
C LEU A 46 21.63 7.48 -12.15
N PHE A 47 21.52 7.56 -13.48
CA PHE A 47 20.26 7.31 -14.18
C PHE A 47 19.82 5.85 -14.11
N ALA A 48 20.76 4.90 -14.19
CA ALA A 48 20.46 3.48 -13.99
C ALA A 48 19.88 3.23 -12.59
N TRP A 49 20.48 3.82 -11.55
CA TRP A 49 19.99 3.71 -10.17
C TRP A 49 18.59 4.33 -9.98
N LEU A 50 18.36 5.53 -10.53
CA LEU A 50 17.04 6.17 -10.49
C LEU A 50 15.98 5.32 -11.21
N THR A 51 16.37 4.70 -12.33
CA THR A 51 15.48 3.85 -13.13
C THR A 51 15.15 2.57 -12.38
N GLU A 52 16.12 1.87 -11.81
CA GLU A 52 15.90 0.67 -10.98
C GLU A 52 14.94 1.00 -9.81
N MET A 53 15.11 2.17 -9.18
CA MET A 53 14.21 2.60 -8.11
C MET A 53 12.77 2.86 -8.59
N GLN A 54 12.62 3.41 -9.79
CA GLN A 54 11.31 3.58 -10.43
C GLN A 54 10.68 2.23 -10.78
N LEU A 55 11.45 1.29 -11.34
CA LEU A 55 10.99 -0.06 -11.67
C LEU A 55 10.51 -0.81 -10.43
N TYR A 56 11.28 -0.74 -9.33
CA TYR A 56 10.85 -1.27 -8.04
C TYR A 56 9.49 -0.71 -7.61
N SER A 57 9.30 0.61 -7.67
CA SER A 57 8.03 1.24 -7.28
C SER A 57 6.85 0.84 -8.17
N LEU A 58 7.07 0.57 -9.46
CA LEU A 58 6.03 0.16 -10.39
C LEU A 58 5.52 -1.27 -10.12
N ASN A 59 6.41 -2.15 -9.66
CA ASN A 59 6.07 -3.53 -9.31
C ASN A 59 5.32 -3.66 -7.97
N VAL A 60 5.13 -2.55 -7.21
CA VAL A 60 4.48 -2.57 -5.90
C VAL A 60 3.02 -2.11 -5.98
N VAL A 61 2.09 -3.02 -5.67
CA VAL A 61 0.68 -2.68 -5.45
C VAL A 61 0.45 -2.29 -3.99
N SER A 62 0.42 -0.98 -3.70
CA SER A 62 0.11 -0.44 -2.37
C SER A 62 -1.37 -0.57 -1.99
N GLU A 63 -1.66 -0.48 -0.68
CA GLU A 63 -3.04 -0.40 -0.17
C GLU A 63 -3.82 0.79 -0.78
N ARG A 64 -3.13 1.90 -1.05
CA ARG A 64 -3.74 3.05 -1.72
C ARG A 64 -4.23 2.71 -3.12
N HIS A 65 -3.50 1.88 -3.87
CA HIS A 65 -3.95 1.39 -5.17
C HIS A 65 -5.24 0.57 -5.01
N LEU A 66 -5.25 -0.37 -4.06
CA LEU A 66 -6.45 -1.19 -3.76
C LEU A 66 -7.67 -0.33 -3.41
N LEU A 67 -7.53 0.64 -2.51
CA LEU A 67 -8.61 1.54 -2.13
C LEU A 67 -9.12 2.36 -3.32
N LYS A 68 -8.22 2.79 -4.21
CA LYS A 68 -8.62 3.53 -5.42
C LYS A 68 -9.38 2.62 -6.39
N TYR A 69 -8.93 1.37 -6.58
CA TYR A 69 -9.63 0.38 -7.40
C TYR A 69 -11.02 0.04 -6.85
N LEU A 70 -11.15 -0.17 -5.54
CA LEU A 70 -12.45 -0.38 -4.89
C LEU A 70 -13.39 0.82 -5.12
N ASN A 71 -12.88 2.04 -4.99
CA ASN A 71 -13.66 3.24 -5.30
C ASN A 71 -14.09 3.33 -6.77
N LEU A 72 -13.23 2.93 -7.72
CA LEU A 72 -13.58 2.89 -9.15
C LEU A 72 -14.69 1.87 -9.44
N LEU A 73 -14.71 0.75 -8.71
CA LEU A 73 -15.77 -0.26 -8.77
C LEU A 73 -17.06 0.18 -8.03
N GLY A 74 -17.10 1.40 -7.48
CA GLY A 74 -18.22 1.89 -6.69
C GLY A 74 -18.34 1.26 -5.29
N ILE A 75 -17.36 0.45 -4.89
CA ILE A 75 -17.32 -0.20 -3.58
C ILE A 75 -16.89 0.84 -2.54
N LYS A 76 -17.84 1.21 -1.68
CA LYS A 76 -17.58 2.12 -0.56
C LYS A 76 -17.32 1.34 0.72
N ARG A 77 -16.45 1.88 1.57
CA ARG A 77 -16.26 1.36 2.92
C ARG A 77 -17.60 1.41 3.65
N ARG A 78 -18.03 0.28 4.22
CA ARG A 78 -19.24 0.25 5.04
C ARG A 78 -19.02 1.19 6.24
N PRO A 79 -20.01 2.01 6.60
CA PRO A 79 -19.92 2.81 7.81
C PRO A 79 -19.75 1.87 9.01
N ALA A 80 -19.13 2.38 10.07
CA ALA A 80 -19.20 1.69 11.36
C ALA A 80 -20.67 1.54 11.73
N SER A 81 -21.10 0.30 11.98
CA SER A 81 -22.45 0.01 12.47
C SER A 81 -22.38 -0.24 13.98
N SER A 82 -23.34 0.31 14.72
CA SER A 82 -23.47 0.03 16.16
C SER A 82 -23.53 -1.47 16.40
N ALA A 83 -22.71 -1.95 17.34
CA ALA A 83 -22.79 -3.33 17.78
C ALA A 83 -24.13 -3.57 18.49
N ARG A 84 -24.71 -4.75 18.28
CA ARG A 84 -25.91 -5.21 19.00
C ARG A 84 -25.53 -6.41 19.86
N VAL A 85 -26.03 -6.42 21.08
CA VAL A 85 -25.73 -7.46 22.07
C VAL A 85 -27.00 -7.75 22.87
N ASP A 86 -27.22 -9.01 23.18
CA ASP A 86 -28.28 -9.42 24.10
C ASP A 86 -27.74 -9.37 25.54
N VAL A 87 -28.50 -8.76 26.44
CA VAL A 87 -28.13 -8.62 27.85
C VAL A 87 -29.21 -9.28 28.70
N GLN A 88 -28.78 -10.13 29.64
CA GLN A 88 -29.65 -10.67 30.68
C GLN A 88 -29.49 -9.87 31.97
N ILE A 89 -30.61 -9.38 32.50
CA ILE A 89 -30.66 -8.65 33.76
C ILE A 89 -31.28 -9.56 34.81
N THR A 90 -30.57 -9.76 35.91
CA THR A 90 -31.11 -10.48 37.07
C THR A 90 -31.34 -9.47 38.19
N ALA A 91 -32.58 -9.33 38.62
CA ALA A 91 -33.00 -8.47 39.73
C ALA A 91 -33.75 -9.31 40.78
N GLY A 92 -33.63 -8.94 42.05
CA GLY A 92 -34.33 -9.64 43.15
C GLY A 92 -35.83 -9.39 43.20
N GLU A 93 -36.30 -8.33 42.55
CA GLU A 93 -37.71 -7.95 42.44
C GLU A 93 -38.01 -7.48 41.01
N PHE A 94 -39.30 -7.39 40.66
CA PHE A 94 -39.71 -6.92 39.34
C PHE A 94 -39.44 -5.42 39.19
N ILE A 95 -38.50 -5.07 38.31
CA ILE A 95 -38.14 -3.69 38.00
C ILE A 95 -38.37 -3.46 36.49
N PRO A 96 -39.23 -2.51 36.09
CA PRO A 96 -39.41 -2.18 34.68
C PRO A 96 -38.14 -1.48 34.15
N VAL A 97 -37.64 -1.95 33.01
CA VAL A 97 -36.49 -1.37 32.30
C VAL A 97 -36.99 -0.72 31.02
N PRO A 98 -37.00 0.62 30.91
CA PRO A 98 -37.43 1.31 29.70
C PRO A 98 -36.45 1.13 28.53
N ALA A 99 -36.96 1.22 27.31
CA ALA A 99 -36.12 1.36 26.11
C ALA A 99 -35.24 2.61 26.21
N GLY A 100 -34.01 2.53 25.72
CA GLY A 100 -32.99 3.58 25.86
C GLY A 100 -32.18 3.52 27.16
N THR A 101 -32.39 2.52 28.02
CA THR A 101 -31.59 2.37 29.26
C THR A 101 -30.12 2.09 28.90
N PRO A 102 -29.15 2.92 29.36
CA PRO A 102 -27.76 2.77 28.98
C PRO A 102 -27.05 1.66 29.79
N PHE A 103 -26.41 0.73 29.09
CA PHE A 103 -25.53 -0.30 29.65
C PHE A 103 -24.08 -0.01 29.29
N LYS A 104 -23.18 -0.08 30.28
CA LYS A 104 -21.75 0.20 30.08
C LYS A 104 -20.92 -1.07 30.24
N THR A 105 -20.00 -1.32 29.31
CA THR A 105 -19.03 -2.41 29.44
C THR A 105 -17.88 -2.03 30.38
N VAL A 106 -17.35 -3.02 31.11
CA VAL A 106 -16.24 -2.81 32.07
C VAL A 106 -14.86 -2.81 31.37
N SER A 107 -14.76 -3.32 30.13
CA SER A 107 -13.48 -3.69 29.52
C SER A 107 -12.82 -2.61 28.62
N ALA A 108 -13.44 -1.45 28.38
CA ALA A 108 -12.87 -0.41 27.50
C ALA A 108 -12.42 0.83 28.29
N PRO A 109 -11.26 1.46 27.96
CA PRO A 109 -10.72 2.61 28.71
C PRO A 109 -11.65 3.83 28.78
N SER A 110 -12.58 3.98 27.82
CA SER A 110 -13.64 4.99 27.82
C SER A 110 -15.03 4.43 28.18
N GLY A 111 -15.18 3.11 28.25
CA GLY A 111 -16.44 2.38 28.39
C GLY A 111 -17.37 2.54 27.17
N ILE A 112 -17.76 1.43 26.55
CA ILE A 112 -18.70 1.45 25.43
C ILE A 112 -20.12 1.41 26.02
N ILE A 113 -20.96 2.36 25.60
CA ILE A 113 -22.36 2.46 26.04
C ILE A 113 -23.25 1.82 24.98
N PHE A 114 -24.18 0.98 25.43
CA PHE A 114 -25.24 0.38 24.64
C PHE A 114 -26.58 0.87 25.18
N GLU A 115 -27.59 0.98 24.33
CA GLU A 115 -28.96 1.34 24.72
C GLU A 115 -29.91 0.19 24.38
N SER A 116 -30.89 -0.07 25.25
CA SER A 116 -31.92 -1.11 25.10
C SER A 116 -33.04 -0.75 24.13
#